data_AF-A0AAX3X4H9-F1
#
_entry.id   AF-A0AAX3X4H9-F1
#
_cell.length_a   1.000
_cell.length_b   1.000
_cell.length_c   1.000
_cell.angle_alpha   90.00
_cell.angle_beta   90.00
_cell.angle_gamma   90.00
#
_symmetry.space_group_name_H-M   'P 1'
#
loop_
_entity.id
_entity.type
_entity.pdbx_description
1 polymer ?
#
loop_
_entity_poly.entity_id
_entity_poly.type
_entity_poly.pdbx_seq_one_letter_code
_entity_poly.pdbx_strand_id
1 'polypeptide(L)'
;MLNSKRNNIWINLGIILFFCLFTLLLTGIFIKKNLLYPSADSVFHFSRVEEIYNNLKNGEGITYIASHTFNSTGVASFLFYPTVFLYPWALLKFVLAPVTAFYVWFSIMMLLTMVVAYYSMYIFSNNRYRSILFSIMYVIAPYHLFLGIYNFTLGEFIAYTFIPIVFVGLHQALTDGKYWYLLGIGWSLLIYSHIVSTYIASLTIAIVSLIYMITNIDKIKRVIINLVKNGILALLLSMGIIIPFITDYINQGISAPRKDFYFLESFQELFLSSIVNLASDNKSLGIVVIATVVIGGWFIKRARTVEKISYVLGIIFMLITTTIVPWEMMRETPLRNILGVIQFPYRFNSYTIFFVLVVTSLIFSNLLQNMKKQVRILTLALVVFGLFVSYVGSISNVYSRIITAPQTSLSKAKQTAQILPNAVVDNDSYKNMFSYVMTYGEADYFPKASFDGEMNASAAILLSYPKINSILSHKLIVNGKERVGIPISEPNRVIYKIKLKEKAVVDVPVVAYKHTQVILNGKSSKYTVSSRGTVQVLAKKGNNQIEVTYRPSKLFFVGIAISILTWIALLIIWMIKKLQDNNK
;
A
#
# COMPACT_ATOMS: atom_id res chain seq x y z
N MET A 1 13.18 42.20 -0.65
CA MET A 1 12.84 40.93 0.03
C MET A 1 11.42 40.44 -0.32
N LEU A 2 10.41 41.31 -0.31
CA LEU A 2 9.02 40.96 -0.68
C LEU A 2 8.86 40.46 -2.13
N ASN A 3 9.54 41.09 -3.11
CA ASN A 3 9.50 40.67 -4.51
C ASN A 3 10.12 39.27 -4.76
N SER A 4 11.16 38.86 -4.01
CA SER A 4 11.74 37.52 -4.14
C SER A 4 10.89 36.44 -3.46
N LYS A 5 10.29 36.73 -2.30
CA LYS A 5 9.29 35.86 -1.66
C LYS A 5 8.07 35.65 -2.59
N ARG A 6 7.53 36.73 -3.19
CA ARG A 6 6.40 36.67 -4.14
C ARG A 6 6.74 35.84 -5.39
N ASN A 7 7.91 36.04 -5.97
CA ASN A 7 8.36 35.27 -7.14
C ASN A 7 8.50 33.77 -6.84
N ASN A 8 8.94 33.40 -5.63
CA ASN A 8 9.01 31.99 -5.23
C ASN A 8 7.64 31.33 -5.09
N ILE A 9 6.62 32.06 -4.64
CA ILE A 9 5.24 31.56 -4.57
C ILE A 9 4.72 31.24 -5.97
N TRP A 10 4.84 32.17 -6.92
CA TRP A 10 4.38 31.96 -8.30
C TRP A 10 5.10 30.79 -8.99
N ILE A 11 6.41 30.63 -8.75
CA ILE A 11 7.15 29.49 -9.30
C ILE A 11 6.63 28.18 -8.71
N ASN A 12 6.39 28.11 -7.39
CA ASN A 12 5.86 26.90 -6.77
C ASN A 12 4.45 26.58 -7.30
N LEU A 13 3.58 27.58 -7.44
CA LEU A 13 2.25 27.40 -8.03
C LEU A 13 2.35 26.90 -9.49
N GLY A 14 3.25 27.46 -10.28
CA GLY A 14 3.50 27.01 -11.66
C GLY A 14 3.97 25.55 -11.73
N ILE A 15 4.83 25.12 -10.80
CA ILE A 15 5.28 23.72 -10.71
C ILE A 15 4.12 22.79 -10.35
N ILE A 16 3.28 23.16 -9.39
CA ILE A 16 2.10 22.37 -9.01
C ILE A 16 1.11 22.28 -10.17
N LEU A 17 0.83 23.38 -10.86
CA LEU A 17 -0.03 23.37 -12.05
C LEU A 17 0.54 22.46 -13.14
N PHE A 18 1.85 22.54 -13.40
CA PHE A 18 2.52 21.65 -14.33
C PHE A 18 2.38 20.18 -13.92
N PHE A 19 2.54 19.84 -12.65
CA PHE A 19 2.34 18.48 -12.15
C PHE A 19 0.89 18.02 -12.31
N CYS A 20 -0.10 18.87 -12.05
CA CYS A 20 -1.51 18.54 -12.31
C CYS A 20 -1.76 18.21 -13.79
N LEU A 21 -1.28 19.05 -14.71
CA LEU A 21 -1.42 18.83 -16.15
C LEU A 21 -0.66 17.57 -16.60
N PHE A 22 0.55 17.35 -16.09
CA PHE A 22 1.34 16.17 -16.42
C PHE A 22 0.66 14.89 -15.93
N THR A 23 0.13 14.86 -14.71
CA THR A 23 -0.65 13.72 -14.18
C THR A 23 -1.88 13.42 -15.04
N LEU A 24 -2.60 14.45 -15.52
CA LEU A 24 -3.73 14.26 -16.44
C LEU A 24 -3.28 13.62 -17.75
N LEU A 25 -2.12 14.00 -18.27
CA LEU A 25 -1.54 13.36 -19.47
C LEU A 25 -1.16 11.90 -19.23
N LEU A 26 -0.60 11.56 -18.05
CA LEU A 26 -0.25 10.18 -17.70
C LEU A 26 -1.51 9.30 -17.61
N THR A 27 -2.53 9.77 -16.90
CA THR A 27 -3.67 8.93 -16.48
C THR A 27 -4.89 9.04 -17.40
N GLY A 28 -4.98 10.08 -18.22
CA GLY A 28 -6.15 10.39 -19.03
C GLY A 28 -6.53 9.29 -20.02
N ILE A 29 -5.55 8.53 -20.53
CA ILE A 29 -5.83 7.40 -21.43
C ILE A 29 -6.65 6.31 -20.75
N PHE A 30 -6.38 6.02 -19.47
CA PHE A 30 -7.09 5.01 -18.70
C PHE A 30 -8.47 5.49 -18.27
N ILE A 31 -8.58 6.76 -17.84
CA ILE A 31 -9.89 7.38 -17.52
C ILE A 31 -10.80 7.34 -18.75
N LYS A 32 -10.27 7.69 -19.94
CA LYS A 32 -11.04 7.65 -21.19
C LYS A 32 -11.46 6.25 -21.59
N LYS A 33 -10.60 5.24 -21.36
CA LYS A 33 -10.95 3.84 -21.65
C LYS A 33 -11.94 3.26 -20.66
N ASN A 34 -11.87 3.67 -19.39
CA ASN A 34 -12.86 3.33 -18.37
C ASN A 34 -13.10 1.81 -18.22
N LEU A 35 -12.04 1.03 -18.42
CA LEU A 35 -12.03 -0.44 -18.32
C LEU A 35 -10.88 -0.85 -17.41
N LEU A 36 -11.15 -1.79 -16.51
CA LEU A 36 -10.16 -2.43 -15.65
C LEU A 36 -9.86 -3.83 -16.18
N TYR A 37 -8.63 -4.26 -15.97
CA TYR A 37 -8.24 -5.67 -16.08
C TYR A 37 -7.87 -6.15 -14.67
N PRO A 38 -8.78 -6.78 -13.91
CA PRO A 38 -8.46 -7.35 -12.62
C PRO A 38 -7.31 -8.38 -12.73
N SER A 39 -6.29 -8.21 -11.92
CA SER A 39 -5.13 -9.09 -11.78
C SER A 39 -4.69 -9.14 -10.31
N ALA A 40 -3.93 -10.17 -9.92
CA ALA A 40 -3.26 -10.29 -8.62
C ALA A 40 -4.10 -9.77 -7.43
N ASP A 41 -3.72 -8.65 -6.82
CA ASP A 41 -4.33 -8.09 -5.58
C ASP A 41 -5.53 -7.16 -5.84
N SER A 42 -5.94 -6.98 -7.10
CA SER A 42 -7.02 -6.04 -7.46
C SER A 42 -8.30 -6.31 -6.66
N VAL A 43 -8.90 -7.49 -6.75
CA VAL A 43 -10.17 -7.77 -6.07
C VAL A 43 -10.06 -7.60 -4.54
N PHE A 44 -8.87 -7.83 -3.95
CA PHE A 44 -8.62 -7.54 -2.54
C PHE A 44 -8.79 -6.07 -2.20
N HIS A 45 -8.09 -5.18 -2.88
CA HIS A 45 -8.18 -3.76 -2.58
C HIS A 45 -9.53 -3.15 -2.99
N PHE A 46 -10.09 -3.59 -4.12
CA PHE A 46 -11.40 -3.16 -4.60
C PHE A 46 -12.52 -3.57 -3.63
N SER A 47 -12.48 -4.81 -3.10
CA SER A 47 -13.43 -5.28 -2.07
C SER A 47 -13.36 -4.44 -0.81
N ARG A 48 -12.16 -4.02 -0.40
CA ARG A 48 -12.00 -3.15 0.77
C ARG A 48 -12.61 -1.77 0.56
N VAL A 49 -12.42 -1.18 -0.63
CA VAL A 49 -13.01 0.13 -0.95
C VAL A 49 -14.53 0.04 -1.09
N GLU A 50 -15.05 -1.04 -1.69
CA GLU A 50 -16.48 -1.29 -1.76
C GLU A 50 -17.10 -1.47 -0.37
N GLU A 51 -16.45 -2.17 0.56
CA GLU A 51 -16.92 -2.29 1.93
C GLU A 51 -16.96 -0.93 2.65
N ILE A 52 -15.88 -0.15 2.55
CA ILE A 52 -15.82 1.19 3.14
C ILE A 52 -16.95 2.06 2.58
N TYR A 53 -17.15 2.03 1.26
CA TYR A 53 -18.23 2.78 0.60
C TYR A 53 -19.62 2.36 1.11
N ASN A 54 -19.89 1.05 1.22
CA ASN A 54 -21.18 0.57 1.71
C ASN A 54 -21.42 0.95 3.18
N ASN A 55 -20.39 0.90 4.04
CA ASN A 55 -20.51 1.35 5.42
C ASN A 55 -20.78 2.86 5.52
N LEU A 56 -20.01 3.68 4.80
CA LEU A 56 -20.20 5.13 4.75
C LEU A 56 -21.60 5.51 4.24
N LYS A 57 -22.09 4.82 3.21
CA LYS A 57 -23.43 5.05 2.63
C LYS A 57 -24.55 4.80 3.65
N ASN A 58 -24.33 3.89 4.59
CA ASN A 58 -25.29 3.55 5.64
C ASN A 58 -25.01 4.26 6.98
N GLY A 59 -24.15 5.29 6.99
CA GLY A 59 -23.90 6.13 8.17
C GLY A 59 -22.80 5.63 9.12
N GLU A 60 -22.10 4.53 8.81
CA GLU A 60 -20.98 4.04 9.61
C GLU A 60 -19.65 4.61 9.11
N GLY A 61 -19.01 5.44 9.94
CA GLY A 61 -17.78 6.16 9.59
C GLY A 61 -16.51 5.31 9.59
N ILE A 62 -16.50 4.16 10.28
CA ILE A 62 -15.33 3.29 10.40
C ILE A 62 -15.72 1.85 10.07
N THR A 63 -14.93 1.24 9.18
CA THR A 63 -15.07 -0.18 8.80
C THR A 63 -14.14 -1.05 9.62
N TYR A 64 -14.67 -2.10 10.23
CA TYR A 64 -13.93 -3.08 11.05
C TYR A 64 -13.90 -4.45 10.40
N ILE A 65 -15.04 -4.91 9.89
CA ILE A 65 -15.21 -6.24 9.28
C ILE A 65 -15.85 -6.12 7.89
N ALA A 66 -15.51 -7.06 7.00
CA ALA A 66 -16.14 -7.21 5.70
C ALA A 66 -17.48 -7.94 5.83
N SER A 67 -18.57 -7.21 5.67
CA SER A 67 -19.93 -7.72 5.75
C SER A 67 -20.59 -7.84 4.39
N HIS A 68 -20.23 -7.01 3.41
CA HIS A 68 -20.80 -6.99 2.05
C HIS A 68 -19.86 -7.64 1.02
N THR A 69 -18.55 -7.47 1.19
CA THR A 69 -17.51 -8.05 0.34
C THR A 69 -16.80 -9.23 1.03
N PHE A 70 -15.73 -9.78 0.46
CA PHE A 70 -15.01 -10.97 0.99
C PHE A 70 -15.96 -12.13 1.34
N ASN A 71 -16.89 -12.41 0.42
CA ASN A 71 -17.95 -13.41 0.59
C ASN A 71 -18.68 -13.30 1.95
N SER A 72 -18.91 -12.07 2.45
CA SER A 72 -19.63 -11.79 3.72
C SER A 72 -19.16 -12.62 4.91
N THR A 73 -17.87 -12.95 4.97
CA THR A 73 -17.28 -13.82 6.00
C THR A 73 -17.02 -13.10 7.32
N GLY A 74 -17.14 -11.78 7.36
CA GLY A 74 -16.82 -10.97 8.54
C GLY A 74 -15.32 -10.75 8.75
N VAL A 75 -14.47 -10.96 7.73
CA VAL A 75 -13.02 -10.81 7.86
C VAL A 75 -12.62 -9.38 8.30
N ALA A 76 -11.72 -9.27 9.27
CA ALA A 76 -11.32 -8.01 9.89
C ALA A 76 -10.05 -7.39 9.27
N SER A 77 -9.86 -7.55 7.96
CA SER A 77 -8.67 -7.03 7.24
C SER A 77 -8.51 -5.51 7.36
N PHE A 78 -9.55 -4.77 7.77
CA PHE A 78 -9.54 -3.32 7.98
C PHE A 78 -8.85 -2.89 9.28
N LEU A 79 -8.76 -3.81 10.26
CA LEU A 79 -8.08 -3.56 11.54
C LEU A 79 -6.58 -3.90 11.47
N PHE A 80 -6.22 -4.88 10.63
CA PHE A 80 -4.88 -5.48 10.63
C PHE A 80 -4.04 -5.12 9.41
N TYR A 81 -4.64 -4.46 8.43
CA TYR A 81 -3.95 -3.95 7.25
C TYR A 81 -4.35 -2.48 7.01
N PRO A 82 -3.43 -1.61 6.57
CA PRO A 82 -3.72 -0.18 6.46
C PRO A 82 -4.90 0.14 5.52
N THR A 83 -5.73 1.11 5.91
CA THR A 83 -7.00 1.47 5.23
C THR A 83 -7.15 2.95 4.91
N VAL A 84 -6.45 3.84 5.61
CA VAL A 84 -6.72 5.30 5.58
C VAL A 84 -6.69 5.87 4.17
N PHE A 85 -5.71 5.49 3.35
CA PHE A 85 -5.59 5.97 1.97
C PHE A 85 -6.63 5.41 0.99
N LEU A 86 -7.46 4.45 1.41
CA LEU A 86 -8.59 3.93 0.64
C LEU A 86 -9.88 4.74 0.86
N TYR A 87 -10.01 5.49 1.95
CA TYR A 87 -11.19 6.33 2.21
C TYR A 87 -11.40 7.41 1.13
N PRO A 88 -10.36 8.13 0.66
CA PRO A 88 -10.52 9.06 -0.45
C PRO A 88 -11.11 8.40 -1.71
N TRP A 89 -10.70 7.16 -2.02
CA TRP A 89 -11.29 6.41 -3.14
C TRP A 89 -12.76 6.07 -2.88
N ALA A 90 -13.10 5.58 -1.69
CA ALA A 90 -14.49 5.28 -1.33
C ALA A 90 -15.39 6.53 -1.41
N LEU A 91 -14.87 7.70 -0.99
CA LEU A 91 -15.58 8.97 -1.06
C LEU A 91 -15.85 9.42 -2.51
N LEU A 92 -14.90 9.21 -3.43
CA LEU A 92 -15.10 9.52 -4.85
C LEU A 92 -16.27 8.76 -5.47
N LYS A 93 -16.59 7.56 -4.97
CA LYS A 93 -17.70 6.73 -5.47
C LYS A 93 -19.09 7.29 -5.16
N PHE A 94 -19.20 8.30 -4.27
CA PHE A 94 -20.47 9.01 -4.08
C PHE A 94 -20.82 9.93 -5.26
N VAL A 95 -19.83 10.32 -6.06
CA VAL A 95 -20.00 11.31 -7.14
C VAL A 95 -19.51 10.82 -8.51
N LEU A 96 -18.71 9.76 -8.55
CA LEU A 96 -18.17 9.16 -9.77
C LEU A 96 -18.57 7.68 -9.89
N ALA A 97 -18.66 7.21 -11.13
CA ALA A 97 -18.82 5.79 -11.42
C ALA A 97 -17.59 4.98 -10.90
N PRO A 98 -17.74 3.71 -10.46
CA PRO A 98 -16.70 3.00 -9.71
C PRO A 98 -15.32 2.90 -10.38
N VAL A 99 -15.27 2.61 -11.67
CA VAL A 99 -14.01 2.51 -12.44
C VAL A 99 -13.38 3.89 -12.61
N THR A 100 -14.19 4.90 -12.91
CA THR A 100 -13.73 6.29 -12.99
C THR A 100 -13.20 6.78 -11.64
N ALA A 101 -13.88 6.44 -10.54
CA ALA A 101 -13.44 6.78 -9.18
C ALA A 101 -12.06 6.19 -8.86
N PHE A 102 -11.79 4.95 -9.28
CA PHE A 102 -10.47 4.34 -9.14
C PHE A 102 -9.41 5.12 -9.91
N TYR A 103 -9.63 5.42 -11.19
CA TYR A 103 -8.62 6.12 -11.98
C TYR A 103 -8.39 7.57 -11.53
N VAL A 104 -9.42 8.25 -11.02
CA VAL A 104 -9.26 9.56 -10.37
C VAL A 104 -8.45 9.44 -9.08
N TRP A 105 -8.71 8.43 -8.24
CA TRP A 105 -7.89 8.16 -7.05
C TRP A 105 -6.43 7.84 -7.42
N PHE A 106 -6.21 6.99 -8.43
CA PHE A 106 -4.88 6.68 -8.95
C PHE A 106 -4.16 7.96 -9.43
N SER A 107 -4.88 8.86 -10.11
CA SER A 107 -4.35 10.17 -10.53
C SER A 107 -3.94 11.04 -9.34
N ILE A 108 -4.76 11.09 -8.29
CA ILE A 108 -4.43 11.81 -7.04
C ILE A 108 -3.17 11.23 -6.42
N MET A 109 -3.03 9.91 -6.37
CA MET A 109 -1.82 9.25 -5.84
C MET A 109 -0.59 9.53 -6.70
N MET A 110 -0.69 9.48 -8.02
CA MET A 110 0.41 9.85 -8.93
C MET A 110 0.85 11.30 -8.72
N LEU A 111 -0.09 12.23 -8.60
CA LEU A 111 0.21 13.62 -8.28
C LEU A 111 0.89 13.75 -6.91
N LEU A 112 0.37 13.06 -5.89
CA LEU A 112 0.93 13.08 -4.54
C LEU A 112 2.37 12.55 -4.53
N THR A 113 2.66 11.44 -5.22
CA THR A 113 4.02 10.88 -5.39
C THR A 113 4.96 11.91 -5.98
N MET A 114 4.55 12.58 -7.06
CA MET A 114 5.35 13.60 -7.72
C MET A 114 5.62 14.81 -6.80
N VAL A 115 4.61 15.27 -6.07
CA VAL A 115 4.73 16.39 -5.11
C VAL A 115 5.66 16.04 -3.95
N VAL A 116 5.47 14.87 -3.32
CA VAL A 116 6.30 14.41 -2.20
C VAL A 116 7.74 14.21 -2.64
N ALA A 117 7.96 13.59 -3.81
CA ALA A 117 9.30 13.41 -4.38
C ALA A 117 9.97 14.75 -4.69
N TYR A 118 9.26 15.70 -5.30
CA TYR A 118 9.77 17.03 -5.62
C TYR A 118 10.25 17.77 -4.37
N TYR A 119 9.39 17.89 -3.35
CA TYR A 119 9.74 18.63 -2.13
C TYR A 119 10.83 17.93 -1.34
N SER A 120 10.84 16.59 -1.30
CA SER A 120 11.92 15.84 -0.65
C SER A 120 13.26 16.10 -1.32
N MET A 121 13.31 16.04 -2.65
CA MET A 121 14.53 16.37 -3.40
C MET A 121 14.92 17.85 -3.29
N TYR A 122 13.93 18.75 -3.18
CA TYR A 122 14.20 20.19 -3.01
C TYR A 122 14.82 20.47 -1.64
N ILE A 123 14.33 19.84 -0.57
CA ILE A 123 14.94 19.92 0.76
C ILE A 123 16.37 19.34 0.76
N PHE A 124 16.61 18.27 -0.01
CA PHE A 124 17.91 17.61 -0.08
C PHE A 124 18.98 18.36 -0.90
N SER A 125 18.57 19.00 -1.99
CA SER A 125 19.48 19.56 -3.01
C SER A 125 19.40 21.08 -3.18
N ASN A 126 18.34 21.72 -2.71
CA ASN A 126 18.00 23.12 -2.95
C ASN A 126 17.99 23.51 -4.45
N ASN A 127 17.76 22.55 -5.35
CA ASN A 127 17.77 22.76 -6.80
C ASN A 127 16.44 22.34 -7.43
N ARG A 128 15.69 23.33 -7.94
CA ARG A 128 14.36 23.11 -8.53
C ARG A 128 14.38 22.20 -9.76
N TYR A 129 15.37 22.36 -10.64
CA TYR A 129 15.47 21.55 -11.87
C TYR A 129 15.74 20.09 -11.52
N ARG A 130 16.67 19.87 -10.58
CA ARG A 130 16.95 18.55 -10.03
C ARG A 130 15.70 17.91 -9.42
N SER A 131 14.94 18.67 -8.63
CA SER A 131 13.71 18.19 -8.00
C SER A 131 12.62 17.83 -8.99
N ILE A 132 12.40 18.64 -10.04
CA ILE A 132 11.41 18.36 -11.09
C ILE A 132 11.78 17.04 -11.79
N LEU A 133 13.04 16.92 -12.26
CA LEU A 133 13.49 15.71 -12.94
C LEU A 133 13.40 14.47 -12.06
N PHE A 134 13.84 14.55 -10.80
CA PHE A 134 13.71 13.47 -9.84
C PHE A 134 12.25 13.02 -9.69
N SER A 135 11.33 13.97 -9.48
CA SER A 135 9.91 13.66 -9.26
C SER A 135 9.24 12.99 -10.46
N ILE A 136 9.55 13.44 -11.69
CA ILE A 136 9.00 12.85 -12.91
C ILE A 136 9.55 11.45 -13.13
N MET A 137 10.88 11.27 -13.04
CA MET A 137 11.49 9.95 -13.22
C MET A 137 11.01 8.95 -12.16
N TYR A 138 10.79 9.42 -10.92
CA TYR A 138 10.30 8.60 -9.81
C TYR A 138 8.86 8.14 -10.03
N VAL A 139 7.96 9.04 -10.40
CA VAL A 139 6.53 8.71 -10.56
C VAL A 139 6.26 7.81 -11.78
N ILE A 140 7.05 7.91 -12.85
CA ILE A 140 6.86 7.10 -14.06
C ILE A 140 7.69 5.81 -14.09
N ALA A 141 8.45 5.52 -13.03
CA ALA A 141 9.30 4.33 -13.00
C ALA A 141 8.46 3.06 -13.25
N PRO A 142 8.88 2.12 -14.13
CA PRO A 142 8.04 0.99 -14.52
C PRO A 142 7.56 0.15 -13.33
N TYR A 143 8.39 -0.02 -12.30
CA TYR A 143 8.01 -0.72 -11.07
C TYR A 143 6.87 -0.01 -10.31
N HIS A 144 6.87 1.32 -10.23
CA HIS A 144 5.78 2.07 -9.60
C HIS A 144 4.45 1.89 -10.36
N LEU A 145 4.53 1.88 -11.70
CA LEU A 145 3.38 1.61 -12.56
C LEU A 145 2.91 0.16 -12.43
N PHE A 146 3.84 -0.79 -12.32
CA PHE A 146 3.54 -2.19 -12.05
C PHE A 146 2.69 -2.32 -10.78
N LEU A 147 3.11 -1.69 -9.68
CA LEU A 147 2.37 -1.72 -8.41
C LEU A 147 0.97 -1.11 -8.52
N GLY A 148 0.85 0.05 -9.19
CA GLY A 148 -0.38 0.84 -9.18
C GLY A 148 -1.45 0.45 -10.18
N ILE A 149 -1.07 -0.03 -11.38
CA ILE A 149 -2.02 -0.23 -12.49
C ILE A 149 -1.90 -1.58 -13.22
N TYR A 150 -0.79 -2.31 -13.05
CA TYR A 150 -0.63 -3.64 -13.65
C TYR A 150 -0.98 -4.76 -12.66
N ASN A 151 -0.45 -4.71 -11.43
CA ASN A 151 -0.56 -5.73 -10.39
C ASN A 151 -1.52 -5.37 -9.25
N PHE A 152 -1.83 -4.07 -9.11
CA PHE A 152 -2.71 -3.53 -8.07
C PHE A 152 -2.27 -3.86 -6.63
N THR A 153 -0.95 -3.99 -6.36
CA THR A 153 -0.42 -4.07 -5.00
C THR A 153 -0.43 -2.67 -4.38
N LEU A 154 -1.64 -2.19 -4.08
CA LEU A 154 -1.89 -0.78 -3.78
C LEU A 154 -1.26 -0.34 -2.46
N GLY A 155 -1.10 -1.24 -1.48
CA GLY A 155 -0.38 -0.92 -0.25
C GLY A 155 1.05 -0.46 -0.53
N GLU A 156 1.79 -1.23 -1.34
CA GLU A 156 3.17 -0.88 -1.70
C GLU A 156 3.22 0.35 -2.64
N PHE A 157 2.27 0.49 -3.57
CA PHE A 157 2.13 1.67 -4.41
C PHE A 157 1.98 2.96 -3.58
N ILE A 158 1.13 2.93 -2.53
CA ILE A 158 0.98 4.07 -1.62
C ILE A 158 2.27 4.26 -0.81
N ALA A 159 2.92 3.20 -0.33
CA ALA A 159 4.17 3.31 0.41
C ALA A 159 5.30 3.94 -0.43
N TYR A 160 5.39 3.62 -1.72
CA TYR A 160 6.33 4.20 -2.67
C TYR A 160 6.27 5.74 -2.68
N THR A 161 5.05 6.31 -2.60
CA THR A 161 4.80 7.76 -2.48
C THR A 161 5.64 8.42 -1.39
N PHE A 162 5.82 7.74 -0.25
CA PHE A 162 6.38 8.32 0.98
C PHE A 162 7.83 7.89 1.27
N ILE A 163 8.43 7.03 0.45
CA ILE A 163 9.86 6.69 0.57
C ILE A 163 10.76 7.95 0.51
N PRO A 164 10.55 8.92 -0.40
CA PRO A 164 11.40 10.11 -0.46
C PRO A 164 11.40 10.95 0.82
N ILE A 165 10.24 11.14 1.46
CA ILE A 165 10.13 11.94 2.69
C ILE A 165 10.82 11.26 3.88
N VAL A 166 10.79 9.92 3.93
CA VAL A 166 11.51 9.13 4.94
C VAL A 166 13.01 9.37 4.84
N PHE A 167 13.59 9.22 3.65
CA PHE A 167 15.05 9.28 3.52
C PHE A 167 15.62 10.70 3.53
N VAL A 168 14.88 11.71 3.04
CA VAL A 168 15.28 13.10 3.30
C VAL A 168 15.14 13.45 4.78
N GLY A 169 14.10 12.95 5.45
CA GLY A 169 13.91 13.11 6.89
C GLY A 169 15.05 12.46 7.68
N LEU A 170 15.47 11.26 7.30
CA LEU A 170 16.62 10.57 7.88
C LEU A 170 17.89 11.40 7.73
N HIS A 171 18.19 11.88 6.52
CA HIS A 171 19.34 12.75 6.28
C HIS A 171 19.32 13.98 7.20
N GLN A 172 18.16 14.65 7.33
CA GLN A 172 18.00 15.81 8.20
C GLN A 172 18.15 15.45 9.69
N ALA A 173 17.62 14.31 10.13
CA ALA A 173 17.75 13.87 11.52
C ALA A 173 19.21 13.53 11.90
N LEU A 174 19.97 12.92 11.00
CA LEU A 174 21.38 12.58 11.21
C LEU A 174 22.28 13.83 11.23
N THR A 175 22.02 14.76 10.31
CA THR A 175 22.82 15.98 10.12
C THR A 175 22.35 17.19 10.95
N ASP A 176 21.33 17.01 11.80
CA ASP A 176 20.70 18.06 12.62
C ASP A 176 20.11 19.22 11.80
N GLY A 177 19.51 18.88 10.66
CA GLY A 177 18.86 19.84 9.80
C GLY A 177 17.50 20.33 10.31
N LYS A 178 17.07 21.49 9.80
CA LYS A 178 15.81 22.17 10.17
C LYS A 178 14.57 21.26 10.11
N TYR A 179 14.61 20.24 9.24
CA TYR A 179 13.47 19.36 8.94
C TYR A 179 13.62 17.95 9.51
N TRP A 180 14.32 17.78 10.65
CA TRP A 180 14.55 16.48 11.30
C TRP A 180 13.27 15.68 11.58
N TYR A 181 12.14 16.36 11.82
CA TYR A 181 10.83 15.76 12.15
C TYR A 181 10.15 15.07 10.95
N LEU A 182 10.63 15.31 9.73
CA LEU A 182 10.09 14.67 8.53
C LEU A 182 10.31 13.16 8.54
N LEU A 183 11.30 12.65 9.29
CA LEU A 183 11.50 11.21 9.44
C LEU A 183 10.30 10.56 10.14
N GLY A 184 9.84 11.13 11.27
CA GLY A 184 8.68 10.61 12.01
C GLY A 184 7.39 10.71 11.20
N ILE A 185 7.20 11.82 10.46
CA ILE A 185 6.07 11.99 9.54
C ILE A 185 6.13 10.93 8.43
N GLY A 186 7.24 10.81 7.71
CA GLY A 186 7.41 9.83 6.64
C GLY A 186 7.21 8.40 7.12
N TRP A 187 7.74 8.07 8.30
CA TRP A 187 7.62 6.75 8.91
C TRP A 187 6.17 6.43 9.27
N SER A 188 5.44 7.39 9.85
CA SER A 188 3.99 7.22 10.09
C SER A 188 3.21 6.99 8.81
N LEU A 189 3.52 7.73 7.73
CA LEU A 189 2.85 7.57 6.44
C LEU A 189 3.12 6.18 5.84
N LEU A 190 4.32 5.60 6.02
CA LEU A 190 4.58 4.20 5.65
C LEU A 190 3.72 3.22 6.46
N ILE A 191 3.55 3.44 7.78
CA ILE A 191 2.68 2.60 8.62
C ILE A 191 1.24 2.64 8.12
N TYR A 192 0.76 3.82 7.71
CA TYR A 192 -0.56 4.01 7.09
C TYR A 192 -0.69 3.44 5.67
N SER A 193 0.40 2.97 5.07
CA SER A 193 0.43 2.49 3.68
C SER A 193 0.65 0.99 3.58
N HIS A 194 1.76 0.49 4.14
CA HIS A 194 2.17 -0.90 4.01
C HIS A 194 3.16 -1.31 5.10
N ILE A 195 2.81 -2.35 5.87
CA ILE A 195 3.62 -2.82 6.99
C ILE A 195 4.97 -3.40 6.54
N VAL A 196 5.03 -4.11 5.40
CA VAL A 196 6.29 -4.67 4.89
C VAL A 196 7.24 -3.56 4.40
N SER A 197 6.73 -2.55 3.69
CA SER A 197 7.55 -1.40 3.29
C SER A 197 8.03 -0.61 4.52
N THR A 198 7.20 -0.51 5.56
CA THR A 198 7.62 0.06 6.86
C THR A 198 8.78 -0.73 7.45
N TYR A 199 8.70 -2.07 7.43
CA TYR A 199 9.76 -2.94 7.94
C TYR A 199 11.09 -2.74 7.19
N ILE A 200 11.07 -2.75 5.85
CA ILE A 200 12.26 -2.53 5.02
C ILE A 200 12.87 -1.14 5.27
N ALA A 201 12.02 -0.10 5.33
CA ALA A 201 12.48 1.26 5.63
C ALA A 201 13.11 1.33 7.03
N SER A 202 12.53 0.67 8.03
CA SER A 202 13.04 0.65 9.41
C SER A 202 14.41 -0.01 9.50
N LEU A 203 14.61 -1.15 8.81
CA LEU A 203 15.93 -1.79 8.71
C LEU A 203 16.95 -0.87 8.04
N THR A 204 16.55 -0.21 6.95
CA THR A 204 17.43 0.72 6.23
C THR A 204 17.80 1.94 7.09
N ILE A 205 16.84 2.52 7.81
CA ILE A 205 17.06 3.61 8.77
C ILE A 205 18.07 3.17 9.83
N ALA A 206 17.91 1.97 10.41
CA ALA A 206 18.80 1.46 11.43
C ALA A 206 20.24 1.28 10.89
N ILE A 207 20.40 0.63 9.73
CA ILE A 207 21.71 0.38 9.12
C ILE A 207 22.41 1.70 8.76
N VAL A 208 21.73 2.61 8.06
CA VAL A 208 22.31 3.89 7.64
C VAL A 208 22.67 4.76 8.86
N SER A 209 21.82 4.76 9.89
CA SER A 209 22.10 5.49 11.14
C SER A 209 23.31 4.91 11.87
N LEU A 210 23.43 3.58 11.92
CA LEU A 210 24.58 2.90 12.53
C LEU A 210 25.88 3.25 11.81
N ILE A 211 25.91 3.16 10.48
CA ILE A 211 27.07 3.54 9.66
C ILE A 211 27.44 5.02 9.90
N TYR A 212 26.44 5.91 9.96
CA TYR A 212 26.67 7.33 10.25
C TYR A 212 27.29 7.55 11.63
N MET A 213 26.79 6.84 12.65
CA MET A 213 27.30 6.91 14.02
C MET A 213 28.73 6.39 14.15
N ILE A 214 29.07 5.28 13.48
CA ILE A 214 30.44 4.72 13.47
C ILE A 214 31.42 5.69 12.79
N THR A 215 30.98 6.39 11.75
CA THR A 215 31.81 7.36 11.02
C THR A 215 31.84 8.75 11.66
N ASN A 216 30.95 9.04 12.61
CA ASN A 216 30.82 10.34 13.29
C ASN A 216 30.56 10.15 14.79
N ILE A 217 31.54 9.59 15.50
CA ILE A 217 31.42 9.21 16.91
C ILE A 217 31.04 10.39 17.81
N ASP A 218 31.51 11.60 17.48
CA ASP A 218 31.18 12.85 18.16
C ASP A 218 29.69 13.21 18.13
N LYS A 219 28.94 12.67 17.15
CA LYS A 219 27.52 13.01 16.91
C LYS A 219 26.54 11.98 17.47
N ILE A 220 27.02 10.85 18.02
CA ILE A 220 26.20 9.71 18.43
C ILE A 220 25.04 10.13 19.34
N LYS A 221 25.32 10.85 20.43
CA LYS A 221 24.30 11.28 21.41
C LYS A 221 23.16 12.04 20.74
N ARG A 222 23.49 12.99 19.86
CA ARG A 222 22.51 13.81 19.14
C ARG A 222 21.70 12.98 18.15
N VAL A 223 22.36 12.11 17.39
CA VAL A 223 21.71 11.21 16.43
C VAL A 223 20.67 10.35 17.15
N ILE A 224 21.05 9.71 18.27
CA ILE A 224 20.12 8.88 19.06
C ILE A 224 18.91 9.71 19.52
N ILE A 225 19.13 10.92 20.07
CA ILE A 225 18.04 11.80 20.51
C ILE A 225 17.09 12.12 19.35
N ASN A 226 17.60 12.47 18.18
CA ASN A 226 16.78 12.80 17.01
C ASN A 226 16.02 11.57 16.49
N LEU A 227 16.62 10.38 16.51
CA LEU A 227 15.95 9.13 16.14
C LEU A 227 14.84 8.77 17.13
N VAL A 228 15.08 8.89 18.45
CA VAL A 228 14.08 8.66 19.49
C VAL A 228 12.90 9.62 19.36
N LYS A 229 13.16 10.92 19.16
CA LYS A 229 12.10 11.92 18.93
C LYS A 229 11.23 11.55 17.72
N ASN A 230 11.85 11.13 16.61
CA ASN A 230 11.11 10.71 15.42
C ASN A 230 10.37 9.38 15.62
N GLY A 231 10.92 8.44 16.38
CA GLY A 231 10.25 7.19 16.75
C GLY A 231 8.99 7.46 17.58
N ILE A 232 9.11 8.31 18.63
CA ILE A 232 7.96 8.73 19.44
C ILE A 232 6.92 9.44 18.57
N LEU A 233 7.35 10.34 17.69
CA LEU A 233 6.45 11.04 16.79
C LEU A 233 5.71 10.07 15.86
N ALA A 234 6.42 9.12 15.24
CA ALA A 234 5.82 8.11 14.37
C ALA A 234 4.80 7.23 15.12
N LEU A 235 5.11 6.85 16.36
CA LEU A 235 4.21 6.08 17.23
C LEU A 235 2.92 6.86 17.51
N LEU A 236 3.03 8.12 17.98
CA LEU A 236 1.87 8.97 18.28
C LEU A 236 0.99 9.19 17.05
N LEU A 237 1.62 9.53 15.92
CA LEU A 237 0.91 9.75 14.65
C LEU A 237 0.19 8.51 14.13
N SER A 238 0.59 7.30 14.54
CA SER A 238 0.09 6.03 13.98
C SER A 238 -0.60 5.11 15.00
N MET A 239 -0.86 5.58 16.23
CA MET A 239 -1.50 4.81 17.29
C MET A 239 -2.81 4.14 16.86
N GLY A 240 -3.62 4.79 16.01
CA GLY A 240 -4.86 4.22 15.50
C GLY A 240 -4.70 2.89 14.73
N ILE A 241 -3.52 2.61 14.16
CA ILE A 241 -3.20 1.32 13.51
C ILE A 241 -2.43 0.41 14.47
N ILE A 242 -1.50 0.97 15.24
CA ILE A 242 -0.60 0.18 16.10
C ILE A 242 -1.38 -0.52 17.22
N ILE A 243 -2.35 0.15 17.83
CA ILE A 243 -3.14 -0.41 18.94
C ILE A 243 -3.90 -1.69 18.54
N PRO A 244 -4.77 -1.69 17.51
CA PRO A 244 -5.47 -2.92 17.10
C PRO A 244 -4.48 -4.00 16.62
N PHE A 245 -3.38 -3.60 15.98
CA PHE A 245 -2.34 -4.55 15.59
C PHE A 245 -1.71 -5.28 16.79
N ILE A 246 -1.43 -4.57 17.89
CA ILE A 246 -0.86 -5.18 19.10
C ILE A 246 -1.91 -5.96 19.90
N THR A 247 -3.10 -5.37 20.08
CA THR A 247 -4.11 -5.89 21.03
C THR A 247 -4.98 -7.01 20.46
N ASP A 248 -5.22 -6.97 19.14
CA ASP A 248 -6.23 -7.79 18.47
C ASP A 248 -5.65 -8.69 17.37
N TYR A 249 -4.38 -8.49 16.96
CA TYR A 249 -3.70 -9.34 15.97
C TYR A 249 -2.56 -10.16 16.57
N ILE A 250 -1.57 -9.51 17.20
CA ILE A 250 -0.42 -10.21 17.78
C ILE A 250 -0.89 -11.23 18.83
N ASN A 251 -0.41 -12.47 18.70
CA ASN A 251 -0.71 -13.59 19.57
C ASN A 251 -2.21 -13.96 19.71
N GLN A 252 -3.08 -13.47 18.83
CA GLN A 252 -4.52 -13.79 18.83
C GLN A 252 -4.89 -15.00 17.96
N GLY A 253 -3.90 -15.78 17.50
CA GLY A 253 -4.14 -16.94 16.64
C GLY A 253 -4.69 -16.56 15.26
N ILE A 254 -4.41 -15.36 14.77
CA ILE A 254 -4.79 -14.89 13.43
C ILE A 254 -3.70 -15.28 12.43
N SER A 255 -4.11 -15.70 11.24
CA SER A 255 -3.20 -16.04 10.15
C SER A 255 -2.56 -14.78 9.57
N ALA A 256 -1.30 -14.91 9.18
CA ALA A 256 -0.52 -13.86 8.57
C ALA A 256 -0.03 -14.37 7.21
N PRO A 257 0.19 -13.47 6.23
CA PRO A 257 0.96 -13.79 5.03
C PRO A 257 2.22 -14.61 5.36
N ARG A 258 2.44 -15.72 4.65
CA ARG A 258 3.49 -16.71 4.95
C ARG A 258 4.88 -16.06 4.93
N LYS A 259 5.73 -16.37 5.92
CA LYS A 259 7.12 -15.90 5.96
C LYS A 259 8.01 -16.80 5.12
N ASP A 260 8.49 -16.28 4.00
CA ASP A 260 9.31 -17.02 3.05
C ASP A 260 9.97 -16.06 2.04
N PHE A 261 10.57 -16.59 0.97
CA PHE A 261 11.07 -15.85 -0.17
C PHE A 261 10.45 -16.41 -1.46
N TYR A 262 9.65 -15.64 -2.19
CA TYR A 262 8.99 -16.05 -3.42
C TYR A 262 9.34 -15.10 -4.57
N PHE A 263 9.12 -15.56 -5.80
CA PHE A 263 9.36 -14.81 -7.04
C PHE A 263 10.80 -14.28 -7.13
N LEU A 264 11.76 -15.16 -6.85
CA LEU A 264 13.17 -14.87 -7.01
C LEU A 264 13.50 -14.73 -8.50
N GLU A 265 14.19 -13.66 -8.85
CA GLU A 265 14.65 -13.40 -10.22
C GLU A 265 16.17 -13.36 -10.25
N SER A 266 16.75 -13.84 -11.35
CA SER A 266 18.18 -13.70 -11.58
C SER A 266 18.55 -12.25 -11.90
N PHE A 267 19.82 -11.91 -11.70
CA PHE A 267 20.33 -10.60 -12.11
C PHE A 267 20.14 -10.35 -13.62
N GLN A 268 20.33 -11.38 -14.45
CA GLN A 268 20.13 -11.28 -15.89
C GLN A 268 18.68 -10.94 -16.24
N GLU A 269 17.71 -11.62 -15.62
CA GLU A 269 16.28 -11.35 -15.84
C GLU A 269 15.91 -9.92 -15.43
N LEU A 270 16.35 -9.47 -14.26
CA LEU A 270 16.11 -8.10 -13.79
C LEU A 270 16.75 -7.07 -14.72
N PHE A 271 17.97 -7.30 -15.19
CA PHE A 271 18.69 -6.40 -16.07
C PHE A 271 18.01 -6.29 -17.44
N LEU A 272 17.70 -7.42 -18.08
CA LEU A 272 17.06 -7.45 -19.39
C LEU A 272 15.63 -6.90 -19.34
N SER A 273 14.84 -7.27 -18.34
CA SER A 273 13.49 -6.73 -18.16
C SER A 273 13.48 -5.21 -17.98
N SER A 274 14.49 -4.68 -17.27
CA SER A 274 14.65 -3.25 -17.05
C SER A 274 15.07 -2.49 -18.32
N ILE A 275 15.78 -3.13 -19.26
CA ILE A 275 16.04 -2.58 -20.60
C ILE A 275 14.76 -2.57 -21.44
N VAL A 276 13.96 -3.63 -21.38
CA VAL A 276 12.65 -3.71 -22.05
C VAL A 276 11.70 -2.64 -21.52
N ASN A 277 11.88 -2.21 -20.26
CA ASN A 277 11.28 -1.01 -19.67
C ASN A 277 9.74 -1.04 -19.63
N LEU A 278 9.15 -2.22 -19.43
CA LEU A 278 7.69 -2.42 -19.34
C LEU A 278 7.21 -2.50 -17.89
N ALA A 279 6.02 -1.96 -17.61
CA ALA A 279 5.30 -2.17 -16.36
C ALA A 279 4.60 -3.53 -16.43
N SER A 280 5.26 -4.60 -15.99
CA SER A 280 4.75 -5.97 -16.12
C SER A 280 5.19 -6.88 -14.97
N ASP A 281 4.81 -8.17 -15.03
CA ASP A 281 5.21 -9.20 -14.06
C ASP A 281 6.73 -9.41 -13.93
N ASN A 282 7.52 -8.79 -14.80
CA ASN A 282 8.99 -8.77 -14.74
C ASN A 282 9.57 -7.71 -13.78
N LYS A 283 8.73 -6.95 -13.06
CA LYS A 283 9.11 -5.97 -12.02
C LYS A 283 10.24 -4.99 -12.41
N SER A 284 10.31 -4.61 -13.69
CA SER A 284 11.36 -3.75 -14.27
C SER A 284 11.69 -2.49 -13.46
N LEU A 285 12.99 -2.23 -13.24
CA LEU A 285 13.50 -0.97 -12.66
C LEU A 285 13.42 0.21 -13.64
N GLY A 286 13.46 -0.10 -14.93
CA GLY A 286 13.44 0.83 -16.05
C GLY A 286 14.82 1.25 -16.56
N ILE A 287 14.84 1.67 -17.82
CA ILE A 287 16.08 1.86 -18.59
C ILE A 287 16.95 2.99 -18.03
N VAL A 288 16.33 4.06 -17.51
CA VAL A 288 17.02 5.20 -16.89
C VAL A 288 17.78 4.78 -15.63
N VAL A 289 17.19 3.88 -14.83
CA VAL A 289 17.80 3.37 -13.60
C VAL A 289 19.00 2.49 -13.95
N ILE A 290 18.84 1.55 -14.88
CA ILE A 290 19.94 0.67 -15.31
C ILE A 290 21.08 1.46 -15.96
N ALA A 291 20.77 2.41 -16.84
CA ALA A 291 21.79 3.27 -17.44
C ALA A 291 22.60 4.00 -16.35
N THR A 292 21.94 4.50 -15.32
CA THR A 292 22.61 5.16 -14.19
C THR A 292 23.45 4.17 -13.36
N VAL A 293 22.98 2.94 -13.14
CA VAL A 293 23.76 1.90 -12.45
C VAL A 293 25.05 1.56 -13.20
N VAL A 294 25.04 1.59 -14.52
CA VAL A 294 26.23 1.29 -15.34
C VAL A 294 27.19 2.48 -15.36
N ILE A 295 26.71 3.70 -15.60
CA ILE A 295 27.57 4.85 -15.88
C ILE A 295 27.78 5.78 -14.67
N GLY A 296 26.94 5.66 -13.64
CA GLY A 296 26.83 6.63 -12.55
C GLY A 296 28.12 6.79 -11.75
N GLY A 297 28.90 5.71 -11.61
CA GLY A 297 30.21 5.70 -10.96
C GLY A 297 31.19 6.74 -11.50
N TRP A 298 31.16 7.01 -12.81
CA TRP A 298 32.01 8.04 -13.43
C TRP A 298 31.59 9.46 -13.05
N PHE A 299 30.29 9.71 -12.92
CA PHE A 299 29.73 11.03 -12.65
C PHE A 299 29.74 11.41 -11.16
N ILE A 300 29.75 10.45 -10.24
CA ILE A 300 29.72 10.73 -8.79
C ILE A 300 31.10 11.00 -8.16
N LYS A 301 32.20 10.91 -8.92
CA LYS A 301 33.57 11.09 -8.38
C LYS A 301 33.72 12.40 -7.57
N ARG A 302 33.14 13.49 -8.10
CA ARG A 302 33.15 14.83 -7.49
C ARG A 302 31.86 15.18 -6.73
N ALA A 303 30.95 14.22 -6.53
CA ALA A 303 29.69 14.45 -5.82
C ALA A 303 29.85 14.44 -4.29
N ARG A 304 28.85 14.96 -3.57
CA ARG A 304 28.78 14.91 -2.10
C ARG A 304 28.80 13.46 -1.60
N THR A 305 29.36 13.22 -0.42
CA THR A 305 29.43 11.86 0.18
C THR A 305 28.05 11.19 0.24
N VAL A 306 26.99 11.93 0.56
CA VAL A 306 25.62 11.41 0.59
C VAL A 306 25.10 10.92 -0.77
N GLU A 307 25.57 11.51 -1.87
CA GLU A 307 25.23 11.06 -3.23
C GLU A 307 25.95 9.77 -3.57
N LYS A 308 27.21 9.65 -3.16
CA LYS A 308 28.01 8.43 -3.32
C LYS A 308 27.40 7.27 -2.52
N ILE A 309 26.99 7.54 -1.28
CA ILE A 309 26.26 6.57 -0.44
C ILE A 309 24.95 6.17 -1.12
N SER A 310 24.19 7.14 -1.66
CA SER A 310 22.94 6.85 -2.38
C SER A 310 23.21 5.92 -3.57
N TYR A 311 24.25 6.17 -4.37
CA TYR A 311 24.63 5.29 -5.47
C TYR A 311 24.92 3.85 -5.01
N VAL A 312 25.75 3.70 -3.97
CA VAL A 312 26.14 2.40 -3.42
C VAL A 312 24.93 1.66 -2.84
N LEU A 313 24.07 2.35 -2.08
CA LEU A 313 22.83 1.77 -1.56
C LEU A 313 21.91 1.32 -2.70
N GLY A 314 21.77 2.12 -3.76
CA GLY A 314 21.00 1.75 -4.94
C GLY A 314 21.48 0.45 -5.59
N ILE A 315 22.81 0.28 -5.74
CA ILE A 315 23.39 -0.96 -6.26
C ILE A 315 23.16 -2.12 -5.29
N ILE A 316 23.40 -1.94 -3.99
CA ILE A 316 23.20 -3.00 -2.99
C ILE A 316 21.74 -3.47 -3.00
N PHE A 317 20.76 -2.55 -2.99
CA PHE A 317 19.35 -2.92 -3.05
C PHE A 317 19.01 -3.65 -4.34
N MET A 318 19.55 -3.23 -5.49
CA MET A 318 19.38 -3.95 -6.75
C MET A 318 19.88 -5.39 -6.64
N LEU A 319 21.09 -5.61 -6.12
CA LEU A 319 21.66 -6.94 -6.00
C LEU A 319 20.87 -7.82 -5.02
N ILE A 320 20.38 -7.24 -3.91
CA ILE A 320 19.53 -7.93 -2.91
C ILE A 320 18.25 -8.49 -3.55
N THR A 321 17.69 -7.83 -4.56
CA THR A 321 16.45 -8.31 -5.21
C THR A 321 16.66 -9.61 -6.00
N THR A 322 17.92 -9.99 -6.28
CA THR A 322 18.27 -11.06 -7.22
C THR A 322 18.79 -12.32 -6.53
N THR A 323 18.91 -13.41 -7.29
CA THR A 323 19.55 -14.66 -6.86
C THR A 323 21.06 -14.56 -6.60
N ILE A 324 21.68 -13.39 -6.79
CA ILE A 324 23.05 -13.12 -6.27
C ILE A 324 23.05 -13.29 -4.74
N VAL A 325 21.98 -12.88 -4.07
CA VAL A 325 21.76 -13.23 -2.67
C VAL A 325 21.18 -14.65 -2.61
N PRO A 326 21.77 -15.55 -1.81
CA PRO A 326 21.34 -16.95 -1.74
C PRO A 326 20.08 -17.11 -0.86
N TRP A 327 18.98 -16.50 -1.28
CA TRP A 327 17.69 -16.52 -0.57
C TRP A 327 17.20 -17.94 -0.25
N GLU A 328 17.42 -18.87 -1.17
CA GLU A 328 17.09 -20.29 -0.99
C GLU A 328 17.83 -20.92 0.20
N MET A 329 19.15 -20.70 0.29
CA MET A 329 19.94 -21.20 1.42
C MET A 329 19.52 -20.55 2.74
N MET A 330 19.05 -19.31 2.71
CA MET A 330 18.59 -18.61 3.91
C MET A 330 17.27 -19.18 4.46
N ARG A 331 16.48 -19.93 3.67
CA ARG A 331 15.22 -20.54 4.13
C ARG A 331 15.42 -21.52 5.28
N GLU A 332 16.53 -22.23 5.27
CA GLU A 332 16.90 -23.23 6.29
C GLU A 332 17.62 -22.62 7.51
N THR A 333 17.77 -21.30 7.54
CA THR A 333 18.48 -20.60 8.62
C THR A 333 17.53 -19.78 9.51
N PRO A 334 17.95 -19.41 10.73
CA PRO A 334 17.18 -18.47 11.56
C PRO A 334 16.88 -17.13 10.89
N LEU A 335 17.63 -16.75 9.84
CA LEU A 335 17.40 -15.52 9.09
C LEU A 335 16.04 -15.51 8.38
N ARG A 336 15.46 -16.68 8.05
CA ARG A 336 14.10 -16.77 7.49
C ARG A 336 13.05 -16.10 8.39
N ASN A 337 13.20 -16.17 9.71
CA ASN A 337 12.23 -15.59 10.65
C ASN A 337 12.23 -14.05 10.63
N ILE A 338 13.38 -13.47 10.30
CA ILE A 338 13.63 -12.02 10.27
C ILE A 338 13.38 -11.48 8.85
N LEU A 339 14.02 -12.07 7.84
CA LEU A 339 13.97 -11.58 6.47
C LEU A 339 12.77 -12.12 5.70
N GLY A 340 12.22 -13.29 6.06
CA GLY A 340 11.05 -13.87 5.39
C GLY A 340 9.76 -13.03 5.52
N VAL A 341 9.74 -12.03 6.40
CA VAL A 341 8.67 -11.01 6.45
C VAL A 341 8.62 -10.19 5.16
N ILE A 342 9.76 -10.05 4.46
CA ILE A 342 9.85 -9.33 3.18
C ILE A 342 9.05 -10.07 2.10
N GLN A 343 8.98 -11.40 2.14
CA GLN A 343 8.31 -12.30 1.18
C GLN A 343 8.81 -12.24 -0.26
N PHE A 344 8.90 -11.05 -0.83
CA PHE A 344 9.18 -10.80 -2.22
C PHE A 344 10.41 -9.88 -2.31
N PRO A 345 11.60 -10.42 -2.61
CA PRO A 345 12.82 -9.59 -2.70
C PRO A 345 12.70 -8.44 -3.69
N TYR A 346 11.88 -8.55 -4.74
CA TYR A 346 11.61 -7.45 -5.66
C TYR A 346 11.02 -6.20 -4.97
N ARG A 347 10.48 -6.28 -3.74
CA ARG A 347 10.02 -5.12 -2.93
C ARG A 347 11.14 -4.10 -2.66
N PHE A 348 12.40 -4.54 -2.73
CA PHE A 348 13.55 -3.64 -2.65
C PHE A 348 13.72 -2.77 -3.90
N ASN A 349 13.07 -3.07 -5.04
CA ASN A 349 13.12 -2.26 -6.27
C ASN A 349 12.66 -0.82 -6.02
N SER A 350 11.68 -0.61 -5.13
CA SER A 350 11.27 0.73 -4.68
C SER A 350 12.44 1.58 -4.16
N TYR A 351 13.34 0.94 -3.40
CA TYR A 351 14.50 1.58 -2.78
C TYR A 351 15.64 1.74 -3.78
N THR A 352 15.88 0.73 -4.63
CA THR A 352 16.82 0.81 -5.76
C THR A 352 16.51 2.03 -6.62
N ILE A 353 15.26 2.17 -7.08
CA ILE A 353 14.82 3.27 -7.92
C ILE A 353 15.01 4.60 -7.21
N PHE A 354 14.56 4.72 -5.95
CA PHE A 354 14.74 5.94 -5.16
C PHE A 354 16.21 6.38 -5.11
N PHE A 355 17.10 5.51 -4.63
CA PHE A 355 18.50 5.84 -4.39
C PHE A 355 19.28 6.08 -5.69
N VAL A 356 19.00 5.32 -6.75
CA VAL A 356 19.64 5.53 -8.05
C VAL A 356 19.16 6.84 -8.68
N LEU A 357 17.86 7.17 -8.61
CA LEU A 357 17.34 8.41 -9.19
C LEU A 357 17.82 9.67 -8.46
N VAL A 358 18.21 9.57 -7.19
CA VAL A 358 18.95 10.65 -6.50
C VAL A 358 20.21 11.01 -7.30
N VAL A 359 20.96 10.02 -7.77
CA VAL A 359 22.17 10.17 -8.59
C VAL A 359 21.83 10.59 -10.02
N THR A 360 20.85 9.96 -10.66
CA THR A 360 20.41 10.33 -12.01
C THR A 360 20.04 11.82 -12.09
N SER A 361 19.26 12.31 -11.13
CA SER A 361 18.85 13.72 -11.08
C SER A 361 20.04 14.67 -10.89
N LEU A 362 21.08 14.26 -10.15
CA LEU A 362 22.33 15.02 -10.02
C LEU A 362 23.04 15.14 -11.37
N ILE A 363 23.21 14.02 -12.09
CA ILE A 363 23.86 13.98 -13.41
C ILE A 363 23.19 14.96 -14.36
N PHE A 364 21.87 14.86 -14.52
CA PHE A 364 21.12 15.81 -15.36
C PHE A 364 21.26 17.25 -14.87
N SER A 365 21.19 17.50 -13.56
CA SER A 365 21.30 18.87 -13.03
C SER A 365 22.65 19.51 -13.33
N ASN A 366 23.74 18.74 -13.30
CA ASN A 366 25.09 19.21 -13.62
C ASN A 366 25.21 19.54 -15.11
N LEU A 367 24.64 18.71 -15.99
CA LEU A 367 24.60 18.97 -17.44
C LEU A 367 23.89 20.29 -17.76
N LEU A 368 22.83 20.61 -17.01
CA LEU A 368 22.03 21.82 -17.20
C LEU A 368 22.69 23.10 -16.65
N GLN A 369 23.60 22.98 -15.68
CA GLN A 369 24.09 24.13 -14.88
C GLN A 369 24.79 25.21 -15.72
N ASN A 370 25.53 24.80 -16.75
CA ASN A 370 26.33 25.70 -17.58
C ASN A 370 25.59 26.19 -18.84
N MET A 371 24.35 25.75 -19.07
CA MET A 371 23.56 26.16 -20.22
C MET A 371 22.94 27.55 -20.01
N LYS A 372 22.88 28.35 -21.10
CA LYS A 372 22.06 29.58 -21.15
C LYS A 372 20.60 29.26 -20.80
N LYS A 373 19.89 30.19 -20.15
CA LYS A 373 18.52 29.95 -19.62
C LYS A 373 17.55 29.38 -20.66
N GLN A 374 17.52 29.94 -21.86
CA GLN A 374 16.63 29.48 -22.95
C GLN A 374 16.94 28.04 -23.37
N VAL A 375 18.22 27.74 -23.61
CA VAL A 375 18.70 26.39 -23.95
C VAL A 375 18.38 25.40 -22.84
N ARG A 376 18.60 25.79 -21.58
CA ARG A 376 18.29 24.95 -20.41
C ARG A 376 16.81 24.57 -20.34
N ILE A 377 15.91 25.53 -20.57
CA ILE A 377 14.46 25.30 -20.57
C ILE A 377 14.06 24.37 -21.72
N LEU A 378 14.62 24.60 -22.92
CA LEU A 378 14.37 23.73 -24.07
C LEU A 378 14.85 22.30 -23.82
N THR A 379 16.07 22.13 -23.32
CA THR A 379 16.62 20.81 -22.95
C THR A 379 15.75 20.11 -21.92
N LEU A 380 15.27 20.83 -20.89
CA LEU A 380 14.36 20.28 -19.90
C LEU A 380 13.04 19.84 -20.52
N ALA A 381 12.44 20.64 -21.40
CA ALA A 381 11.21 20.29 -22.09
C ALA A 381 11.39 19.03 -22.95
N LEU A 382 12.51 18.91 -23.68
CA LEU A 382 12.84 17.73 -24.48
C LEU A 382 13.05 16.48 -23.59
N VAL A 383 13.75 16.61 -22.46
CA VAL A 383 13.91 15.51 -21.50
C VAL A 383 12.57 15.07 -20.94
N VAL A 384 11.71 16.01 -20.51
CA VAL A 384 10.37 15.70 -20.01
C VAL A 384 9.52 15.03 -21.07
N PHE A 385 9.60 15.49 -22.32
CA PHE A 385 8.91 14.84 -23.44
C PHE A 385 9.43 13.42 -23.69
N GLY A 386 10.75 13.21 -23.69
CA GLY A 386 11.34 11.87 -23.81
C GLY A 386 10.94 10.93 -22.66
N LEU A 387 10.86 11.44 -21.44
CA LEU A 387 10.34 10.71 -20.28
C LEU A 387 8.85 10.35 -20.46
N PHE A 388 8.03 11.26 -21.01
CA PHE A 388 6.64 10.96 -21.33
C PHE A 388 6.51 9.88 -22.41
N VAL A 389 7.32 9.92 -23.47
CA VAL A 389 7.35 8.86 -24.50
C VAL A 389 7.78 7.52 -23.88
N SER A 390 8.80 7.53 -23.03
CA SER A 390 9.21 6.34 -22.27
C SER A 390 8.07 5.80 -21.41
N TYR A 391 7.33 6.67 -20.72
CA TYR A 391 6.16 6.27 -19.94
C TYR A 391 5.10 5.56 -20.79
N VAL A 392 4.74 6.14 -21.96
CA VAL A 392 3.78 5.54 -22.89
C VAL A 392 4.25 4.17 -23.36
N GLY A 393 5.55 4.02 -23.65
CA GLY A 393 6.15 2.73 -23.95
C GLY A 393 6.02 1.74 -22.79
N SER A 394 6.32 2.18 -21.56
CA SER A 394 6.25 1.34 -20.35
C SER A 394 4.86 0.81 -20.04
N ILE A 395 3.79 1.59 -20.30
CA ILE A 395 2.40 1.16 -20.06
C ILE A 395 1.75 0.44 -21.23
N SER A 396 2.44 0.29 -22.36
CA SER A 396 1.87 -0.26 -23.59
C SER A 396 1.26 -1.64 -23.40
N ASN A 397 1.89 -2.51 -22.60
CA ASN A 397 1.37 -3.83 -22.27
C ASN A 397 0.13 -3.78 -21.37
N VAL A 398 0.08 -2.87 -20.39
CA VAL A 398 -1.10 -2.64 -19.53
C VAL A 398 -2.29 -2.28 -20.42
N TYR A 399 -2.07 -1.30 -21.31
CA TYR A 399 -3.11 -0.83 -22.21
C TYR A 399 -3.55 -1.92 -23.20
N SER A 400 -2.59 -2.65 -23.78
CA SER A 400 -2.86 -3.78 -24.67
C SER A 400 -3.72 -4.85 -23.99
N ARG A 401 -3.40 -5.25 -22.76
CA ARG A 401 -4.20 -6.25 -22.01
C ARG A 401 -5.65 -5.82 -21.79
N ILE A 402 -5.89 -4.51 -21.60
CA ILE A 402 -7.25 -3.97 -21.44
C ILE A 402 -8.03 -4.06 -22.76
N ILE A 403 -7.40 -3.75 -23.90
CA ILE A 403 -8.10 -3.69 -25.19
C ILE A 403 -8.21 -5.03 -25.91
N THR A 404 -7.31 -5.99 -25.64
CA THR A 404 -7.31 -7.33 -26.27
C THR A 404 -8.03 -8.40 -25.46
N ALA A 405 -8.37 -8.12 -24.20
CA ALA A 405 -9.19 -9.03 -23.41
C ALA A 405 -10.52 -9.32 -24.11
N PRO A 406 -11.06 -10.55 -23.98
CA PRO A 406 -12.36 -10.90 -24.56
C PRO A 406 -13.39 -9.85 -24.17
N GLN A 407 -14.05 -9.22 -25.15
CA GLN A 407 -14.95 -8.06 -24.95
C GLN A 407 -16.24 -8.37 -24.17
N THR A 408 -16.36 -9.56 -23.58
CA THR A 408 -17.43 -9.87 -22.66
C THR A 408 -17.07 -9.31 -21.28
N SER A 409 -17.75 -8.24 -20.89
CA SER A 409 -17.71 -7.72 -19.52
C SER A 409 -17.95 -8.84 -18.50
N LEU A 410 -17.29 -8.76 -17.34
CA LEU A 410 -17.37 -9.78 -16.29
C LEU A 410 -18.82 -10.08 -15.89
N SER A 411 -19.29 -11.30 -16.13
CA SER A 411 -20.60 -11.77 -15.65
C SER A 411 -20.59 -12.01 -14.15
N LYS A 412 -21.77 -12.08 -13.52
CA LYS A 412 -21.88 -12.55 -12.12
C LYS A 412 -21.48 -14.03 -12.01
N ALA A 413 -20.85 -14.41 -10.90
CA ALA A 413 -20.53 -15.81 -10.61
C ALA A 413 -21.80 -16.69 -10.62
N LYS A 414 -21.68 -17.88 -11.21
CA LYS A 414 -22.79 -18.84 -11.35
C LYS A 414 -22.96 -19.71 -10.10
N GLN A 415 -21.89 -19.86 -9.31
CA GLN A 415 -21.85 -20.67 -8.10
C GLN A 415 -21.11 -19.91 -7.00
N THR A 416 -21.40 -20.23 -5.74
CA THR A 416 -20.57 -19.76 -4.61
C THR A 416 -19.17 -20.32 -4.73
N ALA A 417 -18.20 -19.61 -4.16
CA ALA A 417 -16.81 -20.08 -4.13
C ALA A 417 -16.16 -20.24 -5.52
N GLN A 418 -16.61 -19.49 -6.54
CA GLN A 418 -16.03 -19.51 -7.89
C GLN A 418 -14.84 -18.55 -8.00
N ILE A 419 -13.75 -18.96 -8.64
CA ILE A 419 -12.57 -18.10 -8.90
C ILE A 419 -12.86 -17.12 -10.03
N LEU A 420 -12.33 -15.90 -9.92
CA LEU A 420 -12.44 -14.86 -10.94
C LEU A 420 -11.84 -15.32 -12.29
N PRO A 421 -12.59 -15.30 -13.40
CA PRO A 421 -12.05 -15.57 -14.73
C PRO A 421 -11.24 -14.38 -15.26
N ASN A 422 -10.44 -14.61 -16.30
CA ASN A 422 -9.83 -13.53 -17.06
C ASN A 422 -10.92 -12.77 -17.84
N ALA A 423 -11.30 -11.59 -17.36
CA ALA A 423 -12.27 -10.72 -18.00
C ALA A 423 -11.98 -9.25 -17.67
N VAL A 424 -12.41 -8.35 -18.54
CA VAL A 424 -12.41 -6.91 -18.24
C VAL A 424 -13.61 -6.52 -17.41
N VAL A 425 -13.45 -5.43 -16.67
CA VAL A 425 -14.48 -4.85 -15.82
C VAL A 425 -14.74 -3.41 -16.23
N ASP A 426 -15.99 -3.10 -16.54
CA ASP A 426 -16.50 -1.75 -16.70
C ASP A 426 -17.30 -1.31 -15.46
N ASN A 427 -17.97 -0.16 -15.53
CA ASN A 427 -18.77 0.35 -14.40
C ASN A 427 -20.00 -0.52 -14.10
N ASP A 428 -20.58 -1.15 -15.11
CA ASP A 428 -21.81 -1.94 -14.97
C ASP A 428 -21.48 -3.33 -14.39
N SER A 429 -20.37 -3.92 -14.84
CA SER A 429 -19.88 -5.21 -14.36
C SER A 429 -19.03 -5.12 -13.09
N TYR A 430 -18.72 -3.92 -12.59
CA TYR A 430 -17.87 -3.68 -11.42
C TYR A 430 -18.28 -4.53 -10.22
N LYS A 431 -19.58 -4.53 -9.88
CA LYS A 431 -20.08 -5.26 -8.71
C LYS A 431 -19.96 -6.78 -8.84
N ASN A 432 -19.88 -7.30 -10.08
CA ASN A 432 -19.80 -8.74 -10.31
C ASN A 432 -18.48 -9.33 -9.79
N MET A 433 -17.41 -8.54 -9.70
CA MET A 433 -16.12 -9.02 -9.18
C MET A 433 -16.20 -9.52 -7.73
N PHE A 434 -17.11 -8.95 -6.93
CA PHE A 434 -17.29 -9.30 -5.52
C PHE A 434 -18.13 -10.56 -5.30
N SER A 435 -18.66 -11.16 -6.38
CA SER A 435 -19.33 -12.46 -6.33
C SER A 435 -18.38 -13.65 -6.48
N TYR A 436 -17.11 -13.37 -6.79
CA TYR A 436 -16.05 -14.37 -6.92
C TYR A 436 -15.17 -14.41 -5.68
N VAL A 437 -14.54 -15.56 -5.47
CA VAL A 437 -13.44 -15.69 -4.51
C VAL A 437 -12.20 -15.02 -5.09
N MET A 438 -11.56 -14.22 -4.25
CA MET A 438 -10.37 -13.46 -4.60
C MET A 438 -9.18 -14.38 -4.74
N THR A 439 -8.46 -14.25 -5.85
CA THR A 439 -7.31 -15.09 -6.19
C THR A 439 -6.24 -15.07 -5.10
N TYR A 440 -6.01 -13.91 -4.49
CA TYR A 440 -5.05 -13.69 -3.41
C TYR A 440 -5.70 -12.87 -2.29
N GLY A 441 -5.37 -13.20 -1.05
CA GLY A 441 -5.78 -12.43 0.14
C GLY A 441 -7.20 -12.66 0.66
N GLU A 442 -8.00 -13.57 0.07
CA GLU A 442 -9.38 -13.86 0.52
C GLU A 442 -9.41 -14.25 2.01
N ALA A 443 -8.54 -15.17 2.40
CA ALA A 443 -8.47 -15.72 3.76
C ALA A 443 -7.34 -15.09 4.59
N ASP A 444 -6.72 -14.02 4.10
CA ASP A 444 -5.75 -13.27 4.90
C ASP A 444 -6.47 -12.73 6.15
N TYR A 445 -5.83 -12.86 7.31
CA TYR A 445 -6.39 -12.46 8.60
C TYR A 445 -7.57 -13.30 9.10
N PHE A 446 -7.77 -14.51 8.57
CA PHE A 446 -8.66 -15.47 9.20
C PHE A 446 -8.03 -16.05 10.47
N PRO A 447 -8.82 -16.56 11.43
CA PRO A 447 -8.27 -17.37 12.50
C PRO A 447 -7.49 -18.57 11.95
N LYS A 448 -6.35 -18.90 12.54
CA LYS A 448 -5.54 -20.07 12.15
C LYS A 448 -6.34 -21.37 12.20
N ALA A 449 -7.34 -21.47 13.08
CA ALA A 449 -8.25 -22.60 13.18
C ALA A 449 -9.08 -22.85 11.90
N SER A 450 -9.24 -21.84 11.05
CA SER A 450 -9.92 -21.96 9.76
C SER A 450 -9.12 -22.75 8.72
N PHE A 451 -7.83 -22.99 8.96
CA PHE A 451 -6.95 -23.72 8.05
C PHE A 451 -6.71 -25.15 8.58
N ASP A 452 -6.79 -26.14 7.68
CA ASP A 452 -6.45 -27.54 7.98
C ASP A 452 -4.96 -27.86 7.72
N GLY A 453 -4.16 -26.84 7.37
CA GLY A 453 -2.73 -26.90 7.09
C GLY A 453 -2.09 -25.51 7.15
N GLU A 454 -0.88 -25.35 6.61
CA GLU A 454 -0.28 -24.01 6.50
C GLU A 454 -1.11 -23.11 5.58
N MET A 455 -1.18 -21.81 5.92
CA MET A 455 -1.86 -20.82 5.10
C MET A 455 -1.17 -20.72 3.73
N ASN A 456 -1.96 -20.90 2.65
CA ASN A 456 -1.51 -20.78 1.27
C ASN A 456 -2.19 -19.60 0.58
N ALA A 457 -1.44 -18.90 -0.28
CA ALA A 457 -1.88 -17.64 -0.87
C ALA A 457 -2.86 -17.80 -2.05
N SER A 458 -2.95 -18.98 -2.67
CA SER A 458 -3.79 -19.19 -3.87
C SER A 458 -5.22 -19.62 -3.52
N ALA A 459 -6.20 -18.91 -4.06
CA ALA A 459 -7.63 -19.26 -3.94
C ALA A 459 -7.95 -20.70 -4.31
N ALA A 460 -7.33 -21.24 -5.37
CA ALA A 460 -7.57 -22.62 -5.81
C ALA A 460 -7.16 -23.63 -4.72
N ILE A 461 -6.09 -23.33 -3.98
CA ILE A 461 -5.63 -24.17 -2.87
C ILE A 461 -6.56 -23.98 -1.66
N LEU A 462 -6.93 -22.73 -1.35
CA LEU A 462 -7.86 -22.41 -0.24
C LEU A 462 -9.20 -23.14 -0.38
N LEU A 463 -9.72 -23.25 -1.60
CA LEU A 463 -10.97 -23.94 -1.88
C LEU A 463 -10.88 -25.47 -1.73
N SER A 464 -9.67 -26.04 -1.74
CA SER A 464 -9.48 -27.46 -1.44
C SER A 464 -9.57 -27.77 0.07
N TYR A 465 -9.42 -26.76 0.94
CA TYR A 465 -9.55 -26.92 2.39
C TYR A 465 -11.02 -26.94 2.82
N PRO A 466 -11.53 -28.06 3.41
CA PRO A 466 -12.93 -28.21 3.74
C PRO A 466 -13.48 -27.10 4.64
N LYS A 467 -12.71 -26.68 5.66
CA LYS A 467 -13.12 -25.61 6.57
C LYS A 467 -13.31 -24.29 5.85
N ILE A 468 -12.33 -23.82 5.08
CA ILE A 468 -12.41 -22.55 4.35
C ILE A 468 -13.53 -22.59 3.31
N ASN A 469 -13.60 -23.66 2.53
CA ASN A 469 -14.64 -23.81 1.53
C ASN A 469 -16.04 -23.79 2.17
N SER A 470 -16.21 -24.39 3.35
CA SER A 470 -17.48 -24.34 4.09
C SER A 470 -17.85 -22.92 4.55
N ILE A 471 -16.86 -22.07 4.84
CA ILE A 471 -17.06 -20.66 5.22
C ILE A 471 -17.44 -19.83 3.98
N LEU A 472 -16.63 -19.90 2.92
CA LEU A 472 -16.83 -19.15 1.67
C LEU A 472 -18.10 -19.57 0.91
N SER A 473 -18.52 -20.82 1.06
CA SER A 473 -19.78 -21.33 0.50
C SER A 473 -20.98 -21.12 1.42
N HIS A 474 -20.85 -20.31 2.47
CA HIS A 474 -21.93 -19.97 3.41
C HIS A 474 -22.62 -21.18 4.06
N LYS A 475 -21.88 -22.24 4.38
CA LYS A 475 -22.45 -23.43 5.03
C LYS A 475 -22.60 -23.20 6.53
N LEU A 476 -23.84 -23.12 7.00
CA LEU A 476 -24.19 -23.26 8.43
C LEU A 476 -24.00 -24.71 8.86
N ILE A 477 -23.49 -24.94 10.07
CA ILE A 477 -23.44 -26.27 10.66
C ILE A 477 -24.40 -26.30 11.85
N VAL A 478 -25.44 -27.13 11.75
CA VAL A 478 -26.47 -27.30 12.79
C VAL A 478 -26.43 -28.74 13.27
N ASN A 479 -26.02 -28.95 14.53
CA ASN A 479 -25.82 -30.29 15.11
C ASN A 479 -24.98 -31.21 14.20
N GLY A 480 -23.90 -30.68 13.62
CA GLY A 480 -22.99 -31.42 12.73
C GLY A 480 -23.45 -31.59 11.28
N LYS A 481 -24.66 -31.12 10.91
CA LYS A 481 -25.15 -31.19 9.52
C LYS A 481 -25.03 -29.83 8.83
N GLU A 482 -24.51 -29.84 7.61
CA GLU A 482 -24.38 -28.64 6.77
C GLU A 482 -25.73 -28.20 6.20
N ARG A 483 -25.95 -26.89 6.15
CA ARG A 483 -27.06 -26.23 5.43
C ARG A 483 -26.54 -24.96 4.78
N VAL A 484 -26.91 -24.72 3.53
CA VAL A 484 -26.56 -23.45 2.87
C VAL A 484 -27.33 -22.31 3.51
N GLY A 485 -26.60 -21.27 3.89
CA GLY A 485 -27.13 -20.01 4.42
C GLY A 485 -27.07 -18.92 3.38
N ILE A 486 -27.98 -17.96 3.50
CA ILE A 486 -27.91 -16.71 2.76
C ILE A 486 -27.63 -15.60 3.78
N PRO A 487 -26.44 -14.97 3.75
CA PRO A 487 -26.15 -13.85 4.63
C PRO A 487 -27.02 -12.65 4.25
N ILE A 488 -27.41 -11.89 5.27
CA ILE A 488 -27.91 -10.52 5.12
C ILE A 488 -26.81 -9.61 5.67
N SER A 489 -26.27 -8.75 4.82
CA SER A 489 -25.18 -7.84 5.13
C SER A 489 -25.71 -6.50 5.61
N GLU A 490 -25.20 -6.04 6.74
CA GLU A 490 -25.41 -4.70 7.29
C GLU A 490 -24.05 -4.12 7.69
N PRO A 491 -23.91 -2.79 7.86
CA PRO A 491 -22.63 -2.20 8.20
C PRO A 491 -21.98 -2.81 9.44
N ASN A 492 -20.76 -3.33 9.27
CA ASN A 492 -20.02 -4.06 10.31
C ASN A 492 -20.82 -5.20 10.97
N ARG A 493 -21.75 -5.83 10.24
CA ARG A 493 -22.66 -6.85 10.79
C ARG A 493 -23.10 -7.86 9.73
N VAL A 494 -23.01 -9.15 10.06
CA VAL A 494 -23.51 -10.23 9.20
C VAL A 494 -24.64 -10.95 9.91
N ILE A 495 -25.78 -11.12 9.23
CA ILE A 495 -27.00 -11.68 9.80
C ILE A 495 -27.38 -12.98 9.07
N TYR A 496 -27.65 -14.04 9.83
CA TYR A 496 -28.25 -15.27 9.34
C TYR A 496 -29.62 -15.50 9.97
N LYS A 497 -30.61 -15.79 9.12
CA LYS A 497 -31.95 -16.20 9.55
C LYS A 497 -32.10 -17.70 9.36
N ILE A 498 -32.42 -18.43 10.43
CA ILE A 498 -32.55 -19.89 10.40
C ILE A 498 -33.75 -20.38 11.20
N LYS A 499 -34.49 -21.34 10.64
CA LYS A 499 -35.58 -22.04 11.32
C LYS A 499 -35.11 -23.40 11.83
N LEU A 500 -35.25 -23.63 13.13
CA LEU A 500 -34.82 -24.84 13.82
C LEU A 500 -36.01 -25.65 14.33
N LYS A 501 -35.96 -26.98 14.16
CA LYS A 501 -36.99 -27.91 14.66
C LYS A 501 -36.93 -28.09 16.18
N GLU A 502 -35.75 -27.90 16.74
CA GLU A 502 -35.43 -28.05 18.15
C GLU A 502 -34.32 -27.06 18.53
N LYS A 503 -34.00 -26.98 19.82
CA LYS A 503 -32.86 -26.20 20.30
C LYS A 503 -31.58 -26.84 19.77
N ALA A 504 -30.74 -26.06 19.10
CA ALA A 504 -29.54 -26.59 18.44
C ALA A 504 -28.39 -25.60 18.52
N VAL A 505 -27.18 -26.13 18.49
CA VAL A 505 -25.97 -25.32 18.32
C VAL A 505 -25.80 -25.03 16.84
N VAL A 506 -25.73 -23.74 16.51
CA VAL A 506 -25.56 -23.24 15.13
C VAL A 506 -24.19 -22.60 15.02
N ASP A 507 -23.34 -23.19 14.20
CA ASP A 507 -22.10 -22.57 13.73
C ASP A 507 -22.43 -21.80 12.44
N VAL A 508 -22.33 -20.46 12.52
CA VAL A 508 -22.53 -19.55 11.39
C VAL A 508 -21.18 -19.32 10.70
N PRO A 509 -21.14 -19.26 9.35
CA PRO A 509 -19.90 -19.11 8.59
C PRO A 509 -19.39 -17.65 8.62
N VAL A 510 -19.17 -17.13 9.82
CA VAL A 510 -18.60 -15.80 10.09
C VAL A 510 -17.42 -15.99 11.03
N VAL A 511 -16.23 -15.53 10.63
CA VAL A 511 -15.02 -15.71 11.42
C VAL A 511 -15.08 -14.93 12.73
N ALA A 512 -14.52 -15.51 13.79
CA ALA A 512 -14.54 -14.92 15.12
C ALA A 512 -13.21 -14.26 15.48
N TYR A 513 -13.29 -13.06 16.04
CA TYR A 513 -12.17 -12.30 16.61
C TYR A 513 -12.40 -12.05 18.10
N LYS A 514 -11.35 -11.59 18.79
CA LYS A 514 -11.35 -11.30 20.23
C LYS A 514 -12.52 -10.42 20.69
N HIS A 515 -12.95 -9.48 19.86
CA HIS A 515 -14.03 -8.53 20.16
C HIS A 515 -15.29 -8.74 19.31
N THR A 516 -15.48 -9.95 18.77
CA THR A 516 -16.73 -10.34 18.13
C THR A 516 -17.88 -10.34 19.14
N GLN A 517 -19.04 -9.86 18.73
CA GLN A 517 -20.28 -9.87 19.50
C GLN A 517 -21.38 -10.59 18.71
N VAL A 518 -22.26 -11.27 19.44
CA VAL A 518 -23.38 -12.02 18.86
C VAL A 518 -24.68 -11.54 19.46
N ILE A 519 -25.63 -11.20 18.60
CA ILE A 519 -26.99 -10.84 18.97
C ILE A 519 -27.90 -11.95 18.46
N LEU A 520 -28.61 -12.62 19.36
CA LEU A 520 -29.58 -13.65 19.05
C LEU A 520 -30.98 -13.12 19.33
N ASN A 521 -31.80 -12.98 18.28
CA ASN A 521 -33.18 -12.48 18.37
C ASN A 521 -33.28 -11.13 19.11
N GLY A 522 -32.41 -10.19 18.75
CA GLY A 522 -32.37 -8.84 19.32
C GLY A 522 -31.73 -8.71 20.71
N LYS A 523 -31.21 -9.81 21.30
CA LYS A 523 -30.52 -9.78 22.61
C LYS A 523 -29.09 -10.27 22.48
N SER A 524 -28.16 -9.61 23.18
CA SER A 524 -26.77 -10.08 23.29
C SER A 524 -26.74 -11.53 23.79
N SER A 525 -25.99 -12.39 23.11
CA SER A 525 -25.84 -13.80 23.43
C SER A 525 -24.38 -14.17 23.64
N LYS A 526 -24.13 -15.13 24.53
CA LYS A 526 -22.84 -15.81 24.60
C LYS A 526 -22.65 -16.66 23.34
N TYR A 527 -21.41 -16.79 22.91
CA TYR A 527 -21.00 -17.63 21.79
C TYR A 527 -19.69 -18.35 22.11
N THR A 528 -19.39 -19.40 21.35
CA THR A 528 -18.11 -20.11 21.36
C THR A 528 -17.48 -20.04 19.97
N VAL A 529 -16.17 -20.29 19.88
CA VAL A 529 -15.47 -20.38 18.59
C VAL A 529 -15.46 -21.84 18.14
N SER A 530 -15.88 -22.09 16.91
CA SER A 530 -15.94 -23.44 16.32
C SER A 530 -14.55 -23.98 15.97
N SER A 531 -14.48 -25.25 15.57
CA SER A 531 -13.27 -25.88 15.04
C SER A 531 -12.77 -25.28 13.72
N ARG A 532 -13.59 -24.49 13.02
CA ARG A 532 -13.23 -23.74 11.81
C ARG A 532 -13.02 -22.24 12.05
N GLY A 533 -12.90 -21.82 13.31
CA GLY A 533 -12.61 -20.44 13.68
C GLY A 533 -13.80 -19.48 13.53
N THR A 534 -15.02 -20.00 13.44
CA THR A 534 -16.24 -19.22 13.23
C THR A 534 -17.09 -19.13 14.50
N VAL A 535 -18.09 -18.24 14.48
CA VAL A 535 -19.02 -18.06 15.59
C VAL A 535 -19.98 -19.24 15.73
N GLN A 536 -20.12 -19.74 16.95
CA GLN A 536 -21.07 -20.80 17.30
C GLN A 536 -21.99 -20.33 18.45
N VAL A 537 -23.30 -20.45 18.25
CA VAL A 537 -24.31 -19.97 19.21
C VAL A 537 -25.42 -21.00 19.43
N LEU A 538 -25.91 -21.08 20.67
CA LEU A 538 -27.03 -21.93 21.03
C LEU A 538 -28.36 -21.24 20.70
N ALA A 539 -28.98 -21.65 19.59
CA ALA A 539 -30.22 -21.07 19.10
C ALA A 539 -31.46 -21.87 19.58
N LYS A 540 -32.60 -21.19 19.67
CA LYS A 540 -33.85 -21.76 20.20
C LYS A 540 -34.62 -22.53 19.12
N LYS A 541 -35.58 -23.36 19.51
CA LYS A 541 -36.57 -23.91 18.57
C LYS A 541 -37.35 -22.76 17.91
N GLY A 542 -37.64 -22.89 16.61
CA GLY A 542 -38.37 -21.88 15.83
C GLY A 542 -37.45 -21.00 14.99
N ASN A 543 -37.93 -19.79 14.68
CA ASN A 543 -37.18 -18.81 13.89
C ASN A 543 -36.12 -18.14 14.75
N ASN A 544 -34.89 -18.09 14.26
CA ASN A 544 -33.79 -17.39 14.89
C ASN A 544 -33.13 -16.43 13.92
N GLN A 545 -32.81 -15.25 14.42
CA GLN A 545 -31.95 -14.26 13.77
C GLN A 545 -30.65 -14.20 14.57
N ILE A 546 -29.55 -14.60 13.94
CA ILE A 546 -28.21 -14.58 14.51
C ILE A 546 -27.44 -13.47 13.82
N GLU A 547 -27.06 -12.44 14.56
CA GLU A 547 -26.27 -11.32 14.07
C GLU A 547 -24.87 -11.40 14.66
N VAL A 548 -23.85 -11.33 13.81
CA VAL A 548 -22.46 -11.29 14.20
C VAL A 548 -21.89 -9.92 13.85
N THR A 549 -21.31 -9.24 14.84
CA THR A 549 -20.71 -7.92 14.68
C THR A 549 -19.36 -7.87 15.40
N TYR A 550 -18.63 -6.77 15.24
CA TYR A 550 -17.36 -6.51 15.89
C TYR A 550 -17.42 -5.18 16.64
N ARG A 551 -17.04 -5.19 17.92
CA ARG A 551 -17.02 -3.98 18.74
C ARG A 551 -15.58 -3.66 19.18
N PRO A 552 -14.91 -2.67 18.55
CA PRO A 552 -13.53 -2.34 18.91
C PRO A 552 -13.38 -2.00 20.40
N SER A 553 -12.17 -2.23 20.92
CA SER A 553 -11.83 -1.84 22.29
C SER A 553 -11.92 -0.31 22.46
N LYS A 554 -12.16 0.17 23.69
CA LYS A 554 -12.10 1.63 23.96
C LYS A 554 -10.71 2.21 23.63
N LEU A 555 -9.66 1.40 23.81
CA LEU A 555 -8.28 1.78 23.54
C LEU A 555 -8.03 2.07 22.06
N PHE A 556 -8.71 1.35 21.15
CA PHE A 556 -8.68 1.64 19.72
C PHE A 556 -9.09 3.10 19.42
N PHE A 557 -10.22 3.55 19.98
CA PHE A 557 -10.70 4.93 19.79
C PHE A 557 -9.77 5.97 20.44
N VAL A 558 -9.18 5.66 21.60
CA VAL A 558 -8.16 6.52 22.23
C VAL A 558 -6.94 6.66 21.31
N GLY A 559 -6.49 5.56 20.69
CA GLY A 559 -5.39 5.60 19.72
C GLY A 559 -5.68 6.47 18.51
N ILE A 560 -6.89 6.34 17.93
CA ILE A 560 -7.33 7.21 16.84
C ILE A 560 -7.31 8.68 17.27
N ALA A 561 -7.86 9.00 18.44
CA ALA A 561 -7.90 10.37 18.94
C ALA A 561 -6.49 10.94 19.12
N ILE A 562 -5.56 10.19 19.72
CA ILE A 562 -4.16 10.61 19.87
C ILE A 562 -3.53 10.88 18.51
N SER A 563 -3.71 9.98 17.53
CA SER A 563 -3.17 10.17 16.18
C SER A 563 -3.72 11.43 15.52
N ILE A 564 -5.04 11.64 15.53
CA ILE A 564 -5.68 12.83 14.94
C ILE A 564 -5.20 14.10 15.61
N LEU A 565 -5.20 14.16 16.95
CA LEU A 565 -4.74 15.33 17.69
C LEU A 565 -3.26 15.64 17.42
N THR A 566 -2.43 14.60 17.28
CA THR A 566 -1.00 14.77 16.94
C THR A 566 -0.83 15.32 15.52
N TRP A 567 -1.57 14.82 14.53
CA TRP A 567 -1.58 15.38 13.17
C TRP A 567 -2.02 16.84 13.14
N ILE A 568 -3.10 17.17 13.85
CA ILE A 568 -3.61 18.55 13.97
C ILE A 568 -2.57 19.45 14.64
N ALA A 569 -1.95 19.01 15.74
CA ALA A 569 -0.92 19.76 16.43
C ALA A 569 0.28 20.06 15.52
N LEU A 570 0.74 19.09 14.72
CA LEU A 570 1.81 19.31 13.74
C LEU A 570 1.43 20.39 12.70
N LEU A 571 0.21 20.35 12.19
CA LEU A 571 -0.28 21.35 11.23
C LEU A 571 -0.33 22.75 11.85
N ILE A 572 -0.86 22.87 13.08
CA ILE A 572 -0.92 24.14 13.81
C ILE A 572 0.49 24.69 14.06
N ILE A 573 1.41 23.87 14.56
CA ILE A 573 2.80 24.26 14.82
C ILE A 573 3.48 24.74 13.52
N TRP A 574 3.24 24.05 12.40
CA TRP A 574 3.75 24.45 11.10
C TRP A 574 3.19 25.79 10.63
N MET A 575 1.87 26.01 10.78
CA MET A 575 1.22 27.27 10.44
C MET A 575 1.75 28.43 11.27
N ILE A 576 1.88 28.26 12.59
CA ILE A 576 2.42 29.29 13.50
C ILE A 576 3.85 29.68 13.09
N LYS A 577 4.72 28.69 12.85
CA LYS A 577 6.10 28.96 12.40
C LYS A 577 6.13 29.74 11.08
N LYS A 578 5.24 29.40 10.14
CA LYS A 578 5.16 30.09 8.85
C LYS A 578 4.67 31.54 8.98
N LEU A 579 3.73 31.81 9.89
CA LEU A 579 3.29 33.17 10.20
C LEU A 579 4.41 34.00 10.85
N GLN A 580 5.16 33.42 11.78
CA GLN A 580 6.31 34.07 12.41
C GLN A 580 7.44 34.39 11.40
N ASP A 581 7.72 33.47 10.46
CA ASP A 581 8.70 33.67 9.38
C ASP A 581 8.24 34.70 8.31
N ASN A 582 6.94 35.01 8.26
CA ASN A 582 6.39 36.03 7.36
C ASN A 582 6.34 37.42 8.00
N ASN A 583 6.22 37.50 9.33
CA ASN A 583 6.25 38.75 10.11
C ASN A 583 7.68 39.23 10.41
N LYS A 584 8.70 38.44 10.05
CA LYS A 584 10.12 38.81 9.99
C LYS A 584 10.56 38.95 8.53
#